data_AF-A0A355Q8G9-F1
#
_entry.id   AF-A0A355Q8G9-F1
#
_cell.length_a   1.000
_cell.length_b   1.000
_cell.length_c   1.000
_cell.angle_alpha   90.00
_cell.angle_beta   90.00
_cell.angle_gamma   90.00
#
_symmetry.space_group_name_H-M   'P 1'
#
loop_
_entity.id
_entity.type
_entity.pdbx_description
1 polymer ?
#
loop_
_entity_poly.entity_id
_entity_poly.type
_entity_poly.pdbx_seq_one_letter_code
_entity_poly.pdbx_strand_id
1 'polypeptide(L)'
;MVNSIENMDTFTFIEGEVSWMERVSIRLVEDLSGKKEIAKRYQRVVDDQTPEKSFWQRAVEQLDLEILVNGLSPAEIPQGPLLIVANHPFGQVDGVVLSHLIETFRPDYRVVAWEILNASDQLADVVLPICFKEDYSAKRNNLATMRLTIDTLQQGKTVILFPAGMTSTSPTWFGTAVDPPWQKFLSKLILKTNPTILPVYFHGQNSRLFQIASHLNYHLKLSLFFYEMRRMIGQ
;
A
#
# COMPACT_ATOMS: atom_id res chain seq x y z
N MET A 1 1.14 -16.94 20.43
CA MET A 1 -0.31 -17.02 20.17
C MET A 1 -0.93 -15.69 20.59
N VAL A 2 -1.04 -14.75 19.66
CA VAL A 2 -1.82 -13.52 19.86
C VAL A 2 -3.15 -13.78 19.17
N ASN A 3 -4.24 -13.76 19.94
CA ASN A 3 -5.61 -13.99 19.46
C ASN A 3 -5.96 -12.94 18.39
N SER A 4 -6.00 -13.37 17.14
CA SER A 4 -6.21 -12.53 15.96
C SER A 4 -7.66 -12.08 15.71
N ILE A 5 -8.59 -12.43 16.60
CA ILE A 5 -10.00 -12.02 16.49
C ILE A 5 -10.33 -10.84 17.43
N GLU A 6 -9.50 -10.56 18.44
CA GLU A 6 -9.84 -9.55 19.48
C GLU A 6 -9.60 -8.09 19.07
N ASN A 7 -9.08 -7.83 17.87
CA ASN A 7 -8.65 -6.48 17.50
C ASN A 7 -9.25 -6.01 16.16
N MET A 8 -10.54 -6.29 15.94
CA MET A 8 -11.32 -5.61 14.87
C MET A 8 -11.32 -4.08 15.02
N ASP A 9 -11.10 -3.55 16.23
CA ASP A 9 -10.95 -2.11 16.47
C ASP A 9 -9.64 -1.52 15.90
N THR A 10 -8.59 -2.32 15.72
CA THR A 10 -7.32 -1.89 15.12
C THR A 10 -7.29 -2.03 13.60
N PHE A 11 -8.15 -2.86 13.01
CA PHE A 11 -8.28 -3.00 11.55
C PHE A 11 -9.24 -1.93 10.98
N THR A 12 -8.88 -0.67 11.18
CA THR A 12 -9.65 0.50 10.71
C THR A 12 -8.71 1.47 10.02
N PHE A 13 -9.23 2.21 9.05
CA PHE A 13 -8.47 3.26 8.40
C PHE A 13 -8.73 4.65 9.03
N ILE A 14 -9.33 4.71 10.22
CA ILE A 14 -9.52 5.97 10.95
C ILE A 14 -8.18 6.48 11.50
N GLU A 15 -7.73 7.65 11.05
CA GLU A 15 -6.64 8.41 11.66
C GLU A 15 -7.17 9.71 12.30
N GLY A 16 -6.46 10.21 13.32
CA GLY A 16 -6.69 11.54 13.88
C GLY A 16 -7.90 11.68 14.83
N GLU A 17 -8.14 12.92 15.27
CA GLU A 17 -9.28 13.27 16.12
C GLU A 17 -10.52 13.49 15.26
N VAL A 18 -11.36 12.46 15.15
CA VAL A 18 -12.71 12.54 14.56
C VAL A 18 -13.77 12.58 15.65
N SER A 19 -14.88 13.26 15.38
CA SER A 19 -16.01 13.29 16.30
C SER A 19 -16.57 11.88 16.53
N TRP A 20 -17.25 11.66 17.65
CA TRP A 20 -17.81 10.35 17.97
C TRP A 20 -18.86 9.90 16.94
N MET A 21 -19.66 10.82 16.38
CA MET A 21 -20.67 10.52 15.35
C MET A 21 -20.01 10.11 14.03
N GLU A 22 -18.95 10.80 13.62
CA GLU A 22 -18.17 10.42 12.44
C GLU A 22 -17.50 9.06 12.64
N ARG A 23 -16.93 8.81 13.82
CA ARG A 23 -16.33 7.52 14.17
C ARG A 23 -17.33 6.37 14.04
N VAL A 24 -18.54 6.55 14.57
CA VAL A 24 -19.62 5.56 14.45
C VAL A 24 -20.00 5.35 12.98
N SER A 25 -20.16 6.44 12.23
CA SER A 25 -20.53 6.37 10.81
C SER A 25 -19.46 5.66 9.97
N ILE A 26 -18.19 5.94 10.20
CA ILE A 26 -17.06 5.29 9.52
C ILE A 26 -17.04 3.79 9.82
N ARG A 27 -17.17 3.41 11.10
CA ARG A 27 -17.21 1.99 11.50
C ARG A 27 -18.37 1.25 10.85
N LEU A 28 -19.54 1.86 10.78
CA LEU A 28 -20.70 1.28 10.10
C LEU A 28 -20.42 1.07 8.61
N VAL A 29 -19.83 2.08 7.93
CA VAL A 29 -19.45 1.93 6.52
C VAL A 29 -18.40 0.84 6.35
N GLU A 30 -17.38 0.76 7.19
CA GLU A 30 -16.35 -0.29 7.17
C GLU A 30 -16.95 -1.70 7.34
N ASP A 31 -17.84 -1.86 8.32
CA ASP A 31 -18.48 -3.15 8.59
C ASP A 31 -19.38 -3.60 7.43
N LEU A 32 -20.12 -2.66 6.82
CA LEU A 32 -20.95 -2.92 5.65
C LEU A 32 -20.13 -3.12 4.38
N SER A 33 -18.96 -2.47 4.26
CA SER A 33 -18.09 -2.52 3.09
C SER A 33 -17.30 -3.83 2.97
N GLY A 34 -17.29 -4.67 4.00
CA GLY A 34 -16.69 -5.99 3.95
C GLY A 34 -15.44 -6.16 4.81
N LYS A 35 -15.21 -5.27 5.79
CA LYS A 35 -14.10 -5.36 6.75
C LYS A 35 -13.91 -6.77 7.34
N LYS A 36 -15.00 -7.43 7.75
CA LYS A 36 -14.95 -8.79 8.31
C LYS A 36 -14.44 -9.83 7.31
N GLU A 37 -14.78 -9.70 6.03
CA GLU A 37 -14.33 -10.61 4.99
C GLU A 37 -12.84 -10.41 4.71
N ILE A 38 -12.41 -9.16 4.53
CA ILE A 38 -11.00 -8.82 4.28
C ILE A 38 -10.13 -9.19 5.48
N ALA A 39 -10.57 -8.91 6.71
CA ALA A 39 -9.85 -9.29 7.93
C ALA A 39 -9.69 -10.81 8.04
N LYS A 40 -10.72 -11.61 7.71
CA LYS A 40 -10.60 -13.08 7.69
C LYS A 40 -9.58 -13.56 6.67
N ARG A 41 -9.54 -12.96 5.48
CA ARG A 41 -8.55 -13.31 4.44
C ARG A 41 -7.14 -12.92 4.87
N TYR A 42 -6.95 -11.71 5.38
CA TYR A 42 -5.67 -11.27 5.97
C TYR A 42 -5.20 -12.23 7.05
N GLN A 43 -6.11 -12.66 7.93
CA GLN A 43 -5.75 -13.58 9.00
C GLN A 43 -5.29 -14.94 8.47
N ARG A 44 -5.91 -15.46 7.40
CA ARG A 44 -5.43 -16.66 6.72
C ARG A 44 -4.04 -16.48 6.13
N VAL A 45 -3.72 -15.30 5.58
CA VAL A 45 -2.36 -15.01 5.11
C VAL A 45 -1.37 -15.09 6.28
N VAL A 46 -1.67 -14.45 7.41
CA VAL A 46 -0.79 -14.41 8.59
C VAL A 46 -0.62 -15.80 9.22
N ASP A 47 -1.71 -16.57 9.33
CA ASP A 47 -1.71 -17.90 9.98
C ASP A 47 -1.14 -19.00 9.08
N ASP A 48 -1.13 -18.79 7.77
CA ASP A 48 -0.46 -19.71 6.85
C ASP A 48 1.05 -19.66 7.11
N GLN A 49 1.66 -20.82 7.31
CA GLN A 49 3.09 -20.98 7.58
C GLN A 49 3.75 -21.85 6.51
N THR A 50 3.14 -21.95 5.32
CA THR A 50 3.68 -22.70 4.18
C THR A 50 5.08 -22.16 3.83
N PRO A 51 6.15 -22.95 4.04
CA PRO A 51 7.51 -22.44 3.94
C PRO A 51 7.90 -21.94 2.54
N GLU A 52 7.29 -22.51 1.49
CA GLU A 52 7.62 -22.12 0.11
C GLU A 52 6.92 -20.84 -0.36
N LYS A 53 5.97 -20.28 0.42
CA LYS A 53 5.18 -19.12 0.00
C LYS A 53 5.47 -17.88 0.83
N SER A 54 5.87 -16.82 0.15
CA SER A 54 5.99 -15.50 0.79
C SER A 54 4.65 -14.97 1.27
N PHE A 55 4.69 -13.96 2.14
CA PHE A 55 3.49 -13.26 2.59
C PHE A 55 2.69 -12.70 1.41
N TRP A 56 3.38 -12.09 0.44
CA TRP A 56 2.74 -11.44 -0.71
C TRP A 56 2.12 -12.43 -1.67
N GLN A 57 2.77 -13.57 -1.92
CA GLN A 57 2.18 -14.65 -2.71
C GLN A 57 0.88 -15.13 -2.07
N ARG A 58 0.87 -15.40 -0.75
CA ARG A 58 -0.34 -15.79 -0.02
C ARG A 58 -1.42 -14.70 -0.07
N ALA A 59 -1.04 -13.43 0.00
CA ALA A 59 -1.99 -12.32 -0.12
C ALA A 59 -2.64 -12.25 -1.51
N VAL A 60 -1.86 -12.41 -2.58
CA VAL A 60 -2.36 -12.49 -3.96
C VAL A 60 -3.32 -13.67 -4.13
N GLU A 61 -2.95 -14.85 -3.63
CA GLU A 61 -3.80 -16.05 -3.68
C GLU A 61 -5.09 -15.90 -2.85
N GLN A 62 -5.04 -15.28 -1.66
CA GLN A 62 -6.23 -15.04 -0.84
C GLN A 62 -7.16 -13.99 -1.44
N LEU A 63 -6.65 -13.08 -2.26
CA LEU A 63 -7.43 -12.14 -3.03
C LEU A 63 -7.88 -12.70 -4.39
N ASP A 64 -7.37 -13.85 -4.81
CA ASP A 64 -7.69 -14.50 -6.09
C ASP A 64 -7.47 -13.54 -7.27
N LEU A 65 -6.29 -12.91 -7.32
CA LEU A 65 -5.96 -11.89 -8.32
C LEU A 65 -5.32 -12.49 -9.57
N GLU A 66 -5.81 -12.12 -10.75
CA GLU A 66 -5.17 -12.38 -12.03
C GLU A 66 -4.23 -11.21 -12.39
N ILE A 67 -2.92 -11.43 -12.26
CA ILE A 67 -1.93 -10.38 -12.50
C ILE A 67 -1.44 -10.43 -13.95
N LEU A 68 -1.88 -9.47 -14.76
CA LEU A 68 -1.41 -9.28 -16.13
C LEU A 68 -0.32 -8.21 -16.19
N VAL A 69 0.89 -8.61 -16.57
CA VAL A 69 2.05 -7.72 -16.69
C VAL A 69 2.41 -7.55 -18.16
N ASN A 70 2.49 -6.29 -18.60
CA ASN A 70 3.02 -5.90 -19.91
C ASN A 70 4.29 -5.07 -19.71
N GLY A 71 5.30 -5.30 -20.56
CA GLY A 71 6.56 -4.55 -20.52
C GLY A 71 7.75 -5.45 -20.27
N LEU A 72 8.67 -5.01 -19.40
CA LEU A 72 9.91 -5.72 -19.13
C LEU A 72 9.64 -7.12 -18.61
N SER A 73 10.30 -8.08 -19.23
CA SER A 73 10.38 -9.43 -18.69
C SER A 73 11.21 -9.40 -17.40
N PRO A 74 10.99 -10.38 -16.50
CA PRO A 74 11.80 -10.57 -15.31
C PRO A 74 13.31 -10.50 -15.49
N ALA A 75 13.82 -11.02 -16.60
CA ALA A 75 15.24 -11.08 -16.92
C ALA A 75 15.84 -9.70 -17.24
N GLU A 76 15.00 -8.71 -17.52
CA GLU A 76 15.40 -7.36 -17.91
C GLU A 76 15.38 -6.38 -16.71
N ILE A 77 15.02 -6.85 -15.51
CA ILE A 77 15.03 -6.02 -14.31
C ILE A 77 16.48 -5.64 -13.96
N PRO A 78 16.81 -4.33 -13.89
CA PRO A 78 18.18 -3.87 -13.65
C PRO A 78 18.77 -4.39 -12.34
N GLN A 79 20.08 -4.61 -12.34
CA GLN A 79 20.88 -4.93 -11.15
C GLN A 79 21.35 -3.65 -10.45
N GLY A 80 21.71 -3.78 -9.17
CA GLY A 80 22.17 -2.66 -8.34
C GLY A 80 21.01 -1.78 -7.84
N PRO A 81 21.29 -0.52 -7.44
CA PRO A 81 20.32 0.34 -6.79
C PRO A 81 19.14 0.62 -7.72
N LEU A 82 17.97 0.13 -7.32
CA LEU A 82 16.75 0.21 -8.13
C LEU A 82 15.65 0.93 -7.35
N LEU A 83 15.13 2.01 -7.91
CA LEU A 83 13.99 2.72 -7.37
C LEU A 83 12.79 2.49 -8.28
N ILE A 84 11.84 1.72 -7.80
CA ILE A 84 10.58 1.43 -8.48
C ILE A 84 9.56 2.48 -8.04
N VAL A 85 9.03 3.23 -9.00
CA VAL A 85 8.00 4.25 -8.76
C VAL A 85 6.73 3.91 -9.50
N ALA A 86 5.59 4.03 -8.84
CA ALA A 86 4.30 3.68 -9.43
C ALA A 86 3.19 4.67 -9.09
N ASN A 87 2.21 4.79 -9.97
CA ASN A 87 0.90 5.33 -9.59
C ASN A 87 0.18 4.39 -8.62
N HIS A 88 -0.83 4.88 -7.91
CA HIS A 88 -1.46 4.13 -6.81
C HIS A 88 -2.99 4.07 -6.88
N PRO A 89 -3.60 3.56 -7.96
CA PRO A 89 -5.04 3.66 -8.18
C PRO A 89 -5.89 2.77 -7.28
N PHE A 90 -5.35 1.65 -6.80
CA PHE A 90 -6.07 0.65 -6.01
C PHE A 90 -5.65 0.62 -4.54
N GLY A 91 -4.63 1.38 -4.16
CA GLY A 91 -4.19 1.46 -2.77
C GLY A 91 -3.48 0.17 -2.36
N GLN A 92 -3.94 -0.49 -1.30
CA GLN A 92 -3.21 -1.62 -0.70
C GLN A 92 -2.95 -2.76 -1.68
N VAL A 93 -3.85 -2.98 -2.65
CA VAL A 93 -3.69 -4.02 -3.68
C VAL A 93 -2.48 -3.75 -4.59
N ASP A 94 -2.21 -2.48 -4.94
CA ASP A 94 -1.03 -2.11 -5.74
C ASP A 94 0.27 -2.52 -5.02
N GLY A 95 0.32 -2.28 -3.71
CA GLY A 95 1.47 -2.63 -2.87
C GLY A 95 1.69 -4.13 -2.78
N VAL A 96 0.60 -4.91 -2.62
CA VAL A 96 0.64 -6.38 -2.59
C VAL A 96 1.12 -6.93 -3.93
N VAL A 97 0.53 -6.49 -5.04
CA VAL A 97 0.88 -6.97 -6.39
C VAL A 97 2.32 -6.63 -6.73
N LEU A 98 2.75 -5.39 -6.49
CA LEU A 98 4.11 -4.98 -6.82
C LEU A 98 5.15 -5.70 -5.95
N SER A 99 4.87 -5.89 -4.66
CA SER A 99 5.78 -6.62 -3.77
C SER A 99 5.88 -8.09 -4.16
N HIS A 100 4.76 -8.74 -4.49
CA HIS A 100 4.76 -10.13 -4.98
C HIS A 100 5.59 -10.28 -6.26
N LEU A 101 5.40 -9.39 -7.24
CA LEU A 101 6.14 -9.43 -8.50
C LEU A 101 7.64 -9.21 -8.27
N ILE A 102 8.00 -8.19 -7.50
CA ILE A 102 9.41 -7.80 -7.32
C ILE A 102 10.16 -8.77 -6.42
N GLU A 103 9.54 -9.33 -5.39
CA GLU A 103 10.18 -10.33 -4.52
C GLU A 103 10.73 -11.53 -5.29
N THR A 104 10.03 -11.95 -6.35
CA THR A 104 10.44 -13.06 -7.21
C THR A 104 11.77 -12.79 -7.95
N PHE A 105 12.10 -11.52 -8.21
CA PHE A 105 13.24 -11.14 -9.06
C PHE A 105 14.32 -10.35 -8.34
N ARG A 106 13.93 -9.60 -7.32
CA ARG A 106 14.77 -8.75 -6.46
C ARG A 106 14.33 -8.99 -5.01
N PRO A 107 14.67 -10.15 -4.41
CA PRO A 107 14.33 -10.44 -3.01
C PRO A 107 14.99 -9.43 -2.03
N ASP A 108 15.99 -8.69 -2.49
CA ASP A 108 16.66 -7.59 -1.80
C ASP A 108 15.90 -6.26 -1.92
N TYR A 109 14.58 -6.26 -1.68
CA TYR A 109 13.76 -5.06 -1.79
C TYR A 109 13.20 -4.59 -0.44
N ARG A 110 12.85 -3.31 -0.40
CA ARG A 110 12.01 -2.74 0.65
C ARG A 110 10.89 -1.91 0.03
N VAL A 111 9.72 -1.84 0.66
CA VAL A 111 8.57 -1.06 0.21
C VAL A 111 8.22 0.03 1.20
N VAL A 112 8.14 1.28 0.73
CA VAL A 112 7.65 2.38 1.55
C VAL A 112 6.13 2.31 1.61
N ALA A 113 5.59 1.99 2.78
CA ALA A 113 4.16 1.78 2.97
C ALA A 113 3.69 2.33 4.33
N TRP A 114 2.39 2.53 4.46
CA TRP A 114 1.79 3.07 5.67
C TRP A 114 1.99 2.15 6.88
N GLU A 115 2.30 2.72 8.04
CA GLU A 115 2.60 2.00 9.28
C GLU A 115 1.53 1.01 9.73
N ILE A 116 0.25 1.26 9.43
CA ILE A 116 -0.86 0.36 9.76
C ILE A 116 -0.72 -1.00 9.07
N LEU A 117 -0.02 -1.06 7.95
CA LEU A 117 0.22 -2.29 7.20
C LEU A 117 1.39 -3.12 7.77
N ASN A 118 2.18 -2.56 8.69
CA ASN A 118 3.27 -3.26 9.36
C ASN A 118 2.79 -4.10 10.56
N ALA A 119 1.53 -4.55 10.54
CA ALA A 119 0.91 -5.30 11.63
C ALA A 119 1.35 -6.77 11.70
N SER A 120 2.14 -7.26 10.74
CA SER A 120 2.68 -8.61 10.73
C SER A 120 4.20 -8.57 10.86
N ASP A 121 4.75 -9.34 11.81
CA ASP A 121 6.20 -9.53 11.96
C ASP A 121 6.86 -10.07 10.67
N GLN A 122 6.08 -10.75 9.82
CA GLN A 122 6.55 -11.28 8.52
C GLN A 122 6.94 -10.17 7.52
N LEU A 123 6.51 -8.92 7.77
CA LEU A 123 6.76 -7.79 6.88
C LEU A 123 7.81 -6.80 7.42
N ALA A 124 8.28 -6.99 8.66
CA ALA A 124 9.13 -6.02 9.35
C ALA A 124 10.45 -5.72 8.60
N ASP A 125 11.00 -6.71 7.90
CA ASP A 125 12.25 -6.56 7.15
C ASP A 125 12.04 -5.90 5.78
N VAL A 126 10.83 -5.97 5.23
CA VAL A 126 10.51 -5.48 3.88
C VAL A 126 9.85 -4.10 3.93
N VAL A 127 9.00 -3.83 4.91
CA VAL A 127 8.23 -2.58 4.99
C VAL A 127 9.06 -1.48 5.64
N LEU A 128 9.12 -0.33 4.95
CA LEU A 128 9.63 0.94 5.44
C LEU A 128 8.41 1.81 5.85
N PRO A 129 8.04 1.83 7.14
CA PRO A 129 6.77 2.42 7.57
C PRO A 129 6.78 3.94 7.46
N ILE A 130 5.72 4.52 6.89
CA ILE A 130 5.45 5.97 6.91
C ILE A 130 4.16 6.26 7.68
N CYS A 131 4.10 7.44 8.31
CA CYS A 131 2.95 7.93 9.03
C CYS A 131 2.41 9.18 8.33
N PHE A 132 1.09 9.25 8.10
CA PHE A 132 0.46 10.39 7.43
C PHE A 132 -0.05 11.47 8.39
N LYS A 133 0.06 11.24 9.70
CA LYS A 133 -0.30 12.24 10.71
C LYS A 133 0.60 13.47 10.61
N GLU A 134 0.05 14.64 10.93
CA GLU A 134 0.76 15.91 10.87
C GLU A 134 1.45 16.31 12.19
N ASP A 135 1.69 15.35 13.08
CA ASP A 135 2.32 15.59 14.38
C ASP A 135 3.86 15.48 14.33
N TYR A 136 4.51 15.91 15.43
CA TYR A 136 5.97 15.91 15.53
C TYR A 136 6.58 14.50 15.49
N SER A 137 5.91 13.53 16.12
CA SER A 137 6.36 12.13 16.12
C SER A 137 6.34 11.53 14.71
N ALA A 138 5.26 11.74 13.96
CA ALA A 138 5.10 11.28 12.58
C ALA A 138 6.18 11.87 11.67
N LYS A 139 6.46 13.18 11.81
CA LYS A 139 7.57 13.83 11.09
C LYS A 139 8.92 13.19 11.40
N ARG A 140 9.20 12.91 12.68
CA ARG A 140 10.43 12.24 13.10
C ARG A 140 10.54 10.82 12.55
N ASN A 141 9.45 10.06 12.57
CA ASN A 141 9.39 8.69 12.04
C ASN A 141 9.63 8.70 10.52
N ASN A 142 8.93 9.57 9.78
CA ASN A 142 9.11 9.69 8.34
C ASN A 142 10.55 10.09 7.97
N LEU A 143 11.21 10.94 8.75
CA LEU A 143 12.63 11.25 8.55
C LEU A 143 13.53 10.02 8.75
N ALA A 144 13.23 9.16 9.73
CA ALA A 144 13.96 7.91 9.92
C ALA A 144 13.73 6.95 8.74
N THR A 145 12.49 6.80 8.29
CA THR A 145 12.14 6.00 7.12
C THR A 145 12.84 6.49 5.87
N MET A 146 12.95 7.81 5.69
CA MET A 146 13.69 8.38 4.57
C MET A 146 15.19 8.08 4.63
N ARG A 147 15.81 8.06 5.83
CA ARG A 147 17.21 7.66 5.98
C ARG A 147 17.39 6.19 5.59
N LEU A 148 16.53 5.31 6.10
CA LEU A 148 16.55 3.88 5.76
C LEU A 148 16.33 3.64 4.26
N THR A 149 15.47 4.43 3.62
CA THR A 149 15.25 4.38 2.17
C THR A 149 16.53 4.73 1.40
N ILE A 150 17.21 5.80 1.81
CA ILE A 150 18.50 6.22 1.22
C ILE A 150 19.56 5.12 1.43
N ASP A 151 19.69 4.62 2.66
CA ASP A 151 20.67 3.59 3.01
C ASP A 151 20.42 2.30 2.22
N THR A 152 19.17 1.91 2.04
CA THR A 152 18.77 0.74 1.24
C THR A 152 19.24 0.90 -0.20
N LEU A 153 18.94 2.02 -0.85
CA LEU A 153 19.41 2.27 -2.21
C LEU A 153 20.94 2.36 -2.28
N GLN A 154 21.61 2.98 -1.31
CA GLN A 154 23.08 3.07 -1.29
C GLN A 154 23.76 1.70 -1.12
N GLN A 155 23.08 0.73 -0.50
CA GLN A 155 23.52 -0.67 -0.45
C GLN A 155 23.33 -1.42 -1.77
N GLY A 156 22.83 -0.77 -2.83
CA GLY A 156 22.55 -1.39 -4.11
C GLY A 156 21.25 -2.20 -4.16
N LYS A 157 20.38 -2.03 -3.15
CA LYS A 157 19.11 -2.76 -3.03
C LYS A 157 17.96 -2.07 -3.76
N THR A 158 16.82 -2.73 -3.80
CA THR A 158 15.60 -2.20 -4.42
C THR A 158 14.71 -1.46 -3.41
N VAL A 159 14.12 -0.34 -3.83
CA VAL A 159 13.06 0.33 -3.08
C VAL A 159 11.83 0.50 -3.97
N ILE A 160 10.67 0.09 -3.47
CA ILE A 160 9.36 0.38 -4.05
C ILE A 160 8.77 1.62 -3.36
N LEU A 161 8.27 2.56 -4.16
CA LEU A 161 7.73 3.82 -3.69
C LEU A 161 6.50 4.28 -4.49
N PHE A 162 5.45 4.66 -3.79
CA PHE A 162 4.29 5.37 -4.36
C PHE A 162 4.42 6.86 -4.04
N PRO A 163 5.02 7.67 -4.93
CA PRO A 163 5.51 9.02 -4.61
C PRO A 163 4.40 10.05 -4.38
N ALA A 164 3.17 9.77 -4.79
CA ALA A 164 1.99 10.56 -4.42
C ALA A 164 1.72 10.54 -2.90
N GLY A 165 2.04 9.42 -2.24
CA GLY A 165 1.74 9.21 -0.82
C GLY A 165 0.25 9.01 -0.52
N MET A 166 -0.60 8.84 -1.54
CA MET A 166 -2.02 8.53 -1.39
C MET A 166 -2.55 7.82 -2.64
N THR A 167 -3.70 7.17 -2.51
CA THR A 167 -4.37 6.52 -3.64
C THR A 167 -4.82 7.54 -4.70
N SER A 168 -4.71 7.18 -5.97
CA SER A 168 -5.16 8.02 -7.09
C SER A 168 -6.64 8.36 -6.95
N THR A 169 -6.99 9.61 -7.24
CA THR A 169 -8.36 10.10 -7.19
C THR A 169 -8.68 10.89 -8.46
N SER A 170 -9.96 10.93 -8.82
CA SER A 170 -10.41 11.69 -9.96
C SER A 170 -10.41 13.19 -9.64
N PRO A 171 -9.98 14.08 -10.57
CA PRO A 171 -10.08 15.52 -10.38
C PRO A 171 -11.53 16.02 -10.33
N THR A 172 -12.47 15.25 -10.88
CA THR A 172 -13.90 15.55 -10.90
C THR A 172 -14.71 14.33 -10.47
N TRP A 173 -15.98 14.50 -10.12
CA TRP A 173 -16.82 13.41 -9.62
C TRP A 173 -16.99 12.28 -10.65
N PHE A 174 -16.92 12.61 -11.95
CA PHE A 174 -17.11 11.69 -13.07
C PHE A 174 -15.85 11.45 -13.92
N GLY A 175 -14.72 12.04 -13.57
CA GLY A 175 -13.46 11.89 -14.29
C GLY A 175 -12.78 10.54 -14.07
N THR A 176 -11.62 10.39 -14.72
CA THR A 176 -10.69 9.28 -14.56
C THR A 176 -9.73 9.59 -13.42
N ALA A 177 -9.42 8.59 -12.60
CA ALA A 177 -8.46 8.73 -11.51
C ALA A 177 -7.07 9.05 -12.06
N VAL A 178 -6.41 10.01 -11.43
CA VAL A 178 -5.02 10.35 -11.70
C VAL A 178 -4.27 10.42 -10.39
N ASP A 179 -2.97 10.15 -10.44
CA ASP A 179 -2.12 10.39 -9.29
C ASP A 179 -2.07 11.88 -8.99
N PRO A 180 -2.16 12.30 -7.72
CA PRO A 180 -1.88 13.67 -7.35
C PRO A 180 -0.39 13.97 -7.59
N PRO A 181 0.01 15.26 -7.57
CA PRO A 181 1.40 15.63 -7.78
C PRO A 181 2.36 14.85 -6.88
N TRP A 182 3.31 14.16 -7.52
CA TRP A 182 4.33 13.40 -6.82
C TRP A 182 5.18 14.29 -5.92
N GLN A 183 5.47 13.81 -4.72
CA GLN A 183 6.09 14.63 -3.71
C GLN A 183 7.57 14.93 -4.02
N LYS A 184 8.03 16.12 -3.62
CA LYS A 184 9.42 16.60 -3.82
C LYS A 184 10.48 15.74 -3.15
N PHE A 185 10.13 14.84 -2.23
CA PHE A 185 11.11 13.94 -1.64
C PHE A 185 11.65 12.93 -2.66
N LEU A 186 10.86 12.55 -3.68
CA LEU A 186 11.30 11.65 -4.75
C LEU A 186 12.53 12.22 -5.47
N SER A 187 12.49 13.50 -5.87
CA SER A 187 13.62 14.13 -6.54
C SER A 187 14.85 14.23 -5.65
N LYS A 188 14.67 14.54 -4.35
CA LYS A 188 15.76 14.53 -3.37
C LYS A 188 16.38 13.14 -3.19
N LEU A 189 15.55 12.08 -3.21
CA LEU A 189 16.00 10.70 -3.12
C LEU A 189 16.86 10.35 -4.33
N ILE A 190 16.35 10.59 -5.54
CA ILE A 190 17.05 10.34 -6.81
C ILE A 190 18.41 11.06 -6.84
N LEU A 191 18.44 12.35 -6.49
CA LEU A 191 19.69 13.14 -6.50
C LEU A 191 20.73 12.63 -5.48
N LYS A 192 20.30 12.02 -4.38
CA LYS A 192 21.20 11.52 -3.33
C LYS A 192 21.73 10.12 -3.59
N THR A 193 20.95 9.27 -4.24
CA THR A 193 21.28 7.84 -4.40
C THR A 193 21.58 7.44 -5.83
N ASN A 194 21.27 8.30 -6.81
CA ASN A 194 21.45 8.06 -8.24
C ASN A 194 21.03 6.64 -8.68
N PRO A 195 19.82 6.17 -8.31
CA PRO A 195 19.40 4.81 -8.58
C PRO A 195 18.97 4.67 -10.04
N THR A 196 18.96 3.44 -10.56
CA THR A 196 18.18 3.13 -11.76
C THR A 196 16.70 3.28 -11.42
N ILE A 197 15.93 3.97 -12.25
CA ILE A 197 14.50 4.20 -12.00
C ILE A 197 13.69 3.27 -12.89
N LEU A 198 12.82 2.46 -12.29
CA LEU A 198 11.85 1.63 -12.99
C LEU A 198 10.43 2.18 -12.75
N PRO A 199 9.85 2.90 -13.73
CA PRO A 199 8.46 3.31 -13.63
C PRO A 199 7.53 2.12 -13.87
N VAL A 200 6.52 1.99 -13.01
CA VAL A 200 5.43 1.01 -13.14
C VAL A 200 4.11 1.74 -13.22
N TYR A 201 3.22 1.26 -14.09
CA TYR A 201 1.90 1.84 -14.25
C TYR A 201 0.83 0.79 -13.97
N PHE A 202 -0.02 1.06 -12.97
CA PHE A 202 -1.24 0.31 -12.70
C PHE A 202 -2.37 0.89 -13.55
N HIS A 203 -2.97 0.05 -14.39
CA HIS A 203 -4.12 0.42 -15.19
C HIS A 203 -5.41 0.26 -14.40
N GLY A 204 -6.30 1.25 -14.51
CA GLY A 204 -7.64 1.24 -13.89
C GLY A 204 -7.77 2.21 -12.71
N GLN A 205 -8.84 2.03 -11.94
CA GLN A 205 -9.18 2.88 -10.80
C GLN A 205 -10.19 2.21 -9.88
N ASN A 206 -10.23 2.66 -8.63
CA ASN A 206 -11.34 2.35 -7.70
C ASN A 206 -12.70 2.83 -8.24
N SER A 207 -13.78 2.29 -7.65
CA SER A 207 -15.17 2.52 -8.08
C SER A 207 -15.54 4.00 -8.18
N ARG A 208 -16.60 4.29 -8.95
CA ARG A 208 -17.21 5.62 -8.96
C ARG A 208 -17.63 6.09 -7.56
N LEU A 209 -18.09 5.17 -6.72
CA LEU A 209 -18.46 5.47 -5.33
C LEU A 209 -17.25 5.97 -4.54
N PHE A 210 -16.10 5.32 -4.66
CA PHE A 210 -14.85 5.76 -4.05
C PHE A 210 -14.41 7.14 -4.57
N GLN A 211 -14.49 7.36 -5.89
CA GLN A 211 -14.13 8.64 -6.48
C GLN A 211 -15.03 9.77 -5.97
N ILE A 212 -16.34 9.56 -5.89
CA ILE A 212 -17.27 10.55 -5.32
C ILE A 212 -16.95 10.79 -3.83
N ALA A 213 -16.77 9.72 -3.05
CA ALA A 213 -16.44 9.82 -1.63
C ALA A 213 -15.16 10.61 -1.36
N SER A 214 -14.16 10.52 -2.25
CA SER A 214 -12.92 11.29 -2.15
C SER A 214 -13.11 12.81 -2.24
N HIS A 215 -14.20 13.29 -2.85
CA HIS A 215 -14.54 14.71 -2.87
C HIS A 215 -15.39 15.15 -1.66
N LEU A 216 -15.98 14.20 -0.93
CA LEU A 216 -16.90 14.49 0.18
C LEU A 216 -16.16 14.57 1.51
N ASN A 217 -15.38 13.55 1.84
CA ASN A 217 -14.69 13.46 3.13
C ASN A 217 -13.53 12.46 3.08
N TYR A 218 -12.39 12.84 3.68
CA TYR A 218 -11.19 12.00 3.73
C TYR A 218 -11.44 10.65 4.39
N HIS A 219 -12.09 10.61 5.56
CA HIS A 219 -12.36 9.35 6.28
C HIS A 219 -13.41 8.49 5.59
N LEU A 220 -14.41 9.10 4.93
CA LEU A 220 -15.38 8.36 4.12
C LEU A 220 -14.71 7.66 2.93
N LYS A 221 -13.73 8.32 2.30
CA LYS A 221 -12.90 7.68 1.27
C LYS A 221 -12.16 6.48 1.84
N LEU A 222 -11.51 6.64 3.00
CA LEU A 222 -10.75 5.55 3.63
C LEU A 222 -11.62 4.37 4.03
N SER A 223 -12.84 4.61 4.53
CA SER A 223 -13.77 3.55 4.96
C SER A 223 -14.27 2.65 3.82
N LEU A 224 -14.16 3.13 2.57
CA LEU A 224 -14.49 2.38 1.38
C LEU A 224 -13.35 1.49 0.87
N PHE A 225 -12.14 1.53 1.45
CA PHE A 225 -11.07 0.64 1.01
C PHE A 225 -11.43 -0.84 1.13
N PHE A 226 -12.13 -1.26 2.19
CA PHE A 226 -12.61 -2.64 2.29
C PHE A 226 -13.60 -3.00 1.19
N TYR A 227 -14.45 -2.05 0.77
CA TYR A 227 -15.36 -2.24 -0.35
C TYR A 227 -14.59 -2.41 -1.67
N GLU A 228 -13.59 -1.56 -1.92
CA GLU A 228 -12.77 -1.66 -3.14
C GLU A 228 -11.96 -2.95 -3.18
N MET A 229 -11.30 -3.33 -2.07
CA MET A 229 -10.59 -4.60 -1.98
C MET A 229 -11.52 -5.78 -2.23
N ARG A 230 -12.73 -5.76 -1.67
CA ARG A 230 -13.71 -6.83 -1.89
C ARG A 230 -14.14 -6.90 -3.36
N ARG A 231 -14.28 -5.77 -4.04
CA ARG A 231 -14.61 -5.73 -5.48
C ARG A 231 -13.52 -6.36 -6.35
N MET A 232 -12.26 -6.25 -5.93
CA MET A 232 -11.11 -6.80 -6.66
C MET A 232 -10.92 -8.30 -6.46
N ILE A 233 -11.64 -8.94 -5.53
CA ILE A 233 -11.49 -10.39 -5.32
C ILE A 233 -11.98 -11.14 -6.56
N GLY A 234 -11.13 -12.03 -7.09
CA GLY A 234 -11.44 -12.83 -8.28
C GLY A 234 -11.32 -12.05 -9.60
N GLN A 235 -10.58 -10.94 -9.62
CA GLN A 235 -10.32 -10.12 -10.82
C GLN A 235 -8.88 -10.20 -11.30
#